data_AF-A0A971WHU0-F1
#
_entry.id   AF-A0A971WHU0-F1
#
_cell.length_a   1.000
_cell.length_b   1.000
_cell.length_c   1.000
_cell.angle_alpha   90.00
_cell.angle_beta   90.00
_cell.angle_gamma   90.00
#
_symmetry.space_group_name_H-M   'P 1'
#
loop_
_entity.id
_entity.type
_entity.pdbx_description
1 polymer ?
#
loop_
_entity_poly.entity_id
_entity_poly.type
_entity_poly.pdbx_seq_one_letter_code
_entity_poly.pdbx_strand_id
1 'polypeptide(L)' 'MERSSIDYGEAEILVLVLEKKTGLVLLNEKEVREVAERLGFRVLGTVGLLIGGKTRGIILFKMVY' A
#
# COMPACT_ATOMS: atom_id res chain seq x y z
N MET A 1 -15.84 2.91 -22.80
CA MET A 1 -15.43 1.94 -21.76
C MET A 1 -14.57 2.70 -20.78
N GLU A 2 -15.10 2.99 -19.61
CA GLU A 2 -14.36 3.62 -18.52
C GLU A 2 -13.14 2.73 -18.22
N ARG A 3 -11.93 3.26 -18.42
CA ARG A 3 -10.73 2.61 -17.91
C ARG A 3 -10.86 2.65 -16.40
N SER A 4 -10.95 1.48 -15.78
CA SER A 4 -10.76 1.34 -14.34
C SER A 4 -9.55 2.17 -13.96
N SER A 5 -9.68 3.01 -12.93
CA SER A 5 -8.60 3.83 -12.38
C SER A 5 -7.47 3.01 -11.75
N ILE A 6 -7.49 1.69 -11.96
CA ILE A 6 -6.57 0.69 -11.45
C ILE A 6 -5.85 0.11 -12.66
N ASP A 7 -4.53 0.20 -12.68
CA ASP A 7 -3.73 -0.41 -13.72
C ASP A 7 -3.61 -1.93 -13.55
N TYR A 8 -3.02 -2.62 -14.52
CA TYR A 8 -2.91 -4.08 -14.48
C TYR A 8 -2.05 -4.60 -13.32
N GLY A 9 -0.99 -3.90 -12.95
CA GLY A 9 -0.11 -4.30 -11.86
C GLY A 9 -0.82 -4.15 -10.51
N GLU A 10 -1.55 -3.07 -10.33
CA GLU A 10 -2.37 -2.84 -9.14
C GLU A 10 -3.50 -3.86 -9.01
N ALA A 11 -4.16 -4.19 -10.11
CA ALA A 11 -5.18 -5.24 -10.15
C ALA A 11 -4.61 -6.61 -9.77
N GLU A 12 -3.41 -6.94 -10.26
CA GLU A 12 -2.72 -8.19 -9.93
C GLU A 12 -2.37 -8.27 -8.44
N ILE A 13 -1.94 -7.15 -7.83
CA ILE A 13 -1.69 -7.09 -6.38
C ILE A 13 -2.98 -7.35 -5.60
N LEU A 14 -4.10 -6.72 -5.97
CA LEU A 14 -5.38 -6.93 -5.30
C LEU A 14 -5.85 -8.39 -5.39
N VAL A 15 -5.72 -9.01 -6.57
CA VAL A 15 -6.01 -10.43 -6.76
C VAL A 15 -5.11 -11.30 -5.89
N LEU A 16 -3.80 -11.05 -5.88
CA LEU A 16 -2.84 -11.80 -5.08
C LEU A 16 -3.14 -11.72 -3.59
N VAL A 17 -3.55 -10.55 -3.11
CA VAL A 17 -3.94 -10.32 -1.71
C VAL A 17 -5.16 -11.14 -1.33
N LEU A 18 -6.18 -11.17 -2.20
CA LEU A 18 -7.38 -12.01 -2.04
C LEU A 18 -7.02 -13.50 -1.97
N GLU A 19 -6.18 -13.97 -2.89
CA GLU A 19 -5.77 -15.38 -2.96
C GLU A 19 -4.93 -15.81 -1.75
N LYS A 20 -3.97 -14.98 -1.34
CA LYS A 20 -3.05 -15.28 -0.25
C LYS A 20 -3.62 -14.98 1.13
N LYS A 21 -4.78 -14.33 1.21
CA LYS A 21 -5.40 -13.86 2.47
C LYS A 21 -4.39 -13.08 3.33
N THR A 22 -3.64 -12.17 2.71
CA THR A 22 -2.58 -11.45 3.42
C THR A 22 -3.18 -10.50 4.45
N GLY A 23 -2.48 -10.33 5.58
CA GLY A 23 -2.94 -9.47 6.66
C GLY A 23 -2.59 -7.99 6.48
N LEU A 24 -1.76 -7.62 5.50
CA LEU A 24 -1.29 -6.26 5.25
C LEU A 24 -0.82 -6.13 3.79
N VAL A 25 -1.20 -5.05 3.12
CA VAL A 25 -0.79 -4.74 1.75
C VAL A 25 -0.12 -3.38 1.70
N LEU A 26 0.98 -3.27 0.97
CA LEU A 26 1.63 -2.00 0.69
C LEU A 26 1.17 -1.50 -0.70
N LEU A 27 0.58 -0.30 -0.74
CA LEU A 27 0.00 0.29 -1.95
C LEU A 27 0.29 1.80 -1.94
N ASN A 28 0.62 2.39 -3.09
CA ASN A 28 1.00 3.80 -3.17
C ASN A 28 -0.14 4.69 -3.68
N GLU A 29 -0.97 4.15 -4.56
CA GLU A 29 -2.02 4.85 -5.26
C GLU A 29 -3.26 4.91 -4.39
N LYS A 30 -3.85 6.10 -4.28
CA LYS A 30 -4.93 6.36 -3.34
C LYS A 30 -6.16 5.53 -3.69
N GLU A 31 -6.49 5.46 -4.97
CA GLU A 31 -7.64 4.75 -5.52
C GLU A 31 -7.56 3.25 -5.20
N VAL A 32 -6.38 2.64 -5.35
CA VAL A 32 -6.17 1.21 -5.06
C VAL A 32 -6.22 0.92 -3.57
N ARG A 33 -5.68 1.82 -2.74
CA ARG A 33 -5.78 1.72 -1.29
C ARG A 33 -7.23 1.73 -0.83
N GLU A 34 -8.03 2.64 -1.35
CA GLU A 34 -9.46 2.72 -1.02
C GLU A 34 -10.20 1.44 -1.41
N VAL A 35 -9.86 0.84 -2.55
CA VAL A 35 -10.43 -0.45 -2.97
C VAL A 35 -10.00 -1.58 -2.05
N ALA A 36 -8.71 -1.69 -1.72
CA ALA A 36 -8.21 -2.71 -0.79
C ALA A 36 -8.84 -2.57 0.62
N GLU A 37 -9.00 -1.35 1.11
CA GLU A 37 -9.67 -1.07 2.40
C GLU A 37 -11.15 -1.49 2.35
N ARG A 38 -11.87 -1.18 1.26
CA ARG A 38 -13.26 -1.63 1.07
C ARG A 38 -13.41 -3.14 0.99
N LEU A 39 -12.39 -3.84 0.50
CA LEU A 39 -12.31 -5.30 0.49
C LEU A 39 -11.93 -5.89 1.87
N GLY A 40 -11.71 -5.04 2.88
CA GLY A 40 -11.43 -5.44 4.26
C GLY A 40 -9.95 -5.69 4.57
N PHE A 41 -9.04 -5.31 3.66
CA PHE A 41 -7.61 -5.46 3.89
C PHE A 41 -7.04 -4.29 4.68
N ARG A 42 -6.05 -4.58 5.53
CA ARG A 42 -5.22 -3.53 6.11
C ARG A 42 -4.24 -3.05 5.06
N VAL A 43 -4.14 -1.73 4.94
CA VAL A 43 -3.30 -1.07 3.95
C VAL A 43 -2.24 -0.24 4.64
N LEU A 44 -1.04 -0.21 4.06
CA LEU A 44 0.05 0.67 4.41
C LEU A 44 0.48 1.44 3.17
N GLY A 45 0.68 2.75 3.31
CA GLY A 45 1.35 3.55 2.27
C GLY A 45 2.84 3.69 2.55
N THR A 46 3.63 4.04 1.54
CA THR A 46 5.07 4.28 1.70
C THR A 46 5.39 5.30 2.80
N VAL A 47 4.63 6.39 2.90
CA VAL A 47 4.82 7.39 3.99
C VAL A 47 4.62 6.76 5.36
N GLY A 48 3.56 5.96 5.56
CA GLY A 48 3.32 5.27 6.82
C GLY A 48 4.40 4.25 7.15
N LEU A 49 4.91 3.55 6.13
CA LEU A 49 6.05 2.64 6.27
C LEU A 49 7.31 3.38 6.75
N LEU A 50 7.62 4.52 6.14
CA LEU A 50 8.77 5.36 6.48
C LEU A 50 8.66 5.95 7.89
N ILE A 51 7.49 6.50 8.24
CA ILE A 51 7.22 7.01 9.59
C ILE A 51 7.40 5.87 10.61
N GLY A 52 6.79 4.71 10.38
CA GLY A 52 6.92 3.56 11.26
C GLY A 52 8.36 3.03 11.39
N GLY A 53 9.14 3.08 10.30
CA GLY A 53 10.55 2.75 10.34
C GLY A 53 11.37 3.74 11.15
N LYS A 54 11.10 5.04 11.01
CA LYS A 54 11.78 6.10 11.77
C LYS A 54 11.43 6.06 13.26
N THR A 55 10.16 5.89 13.62
CA THR A 55 9.71 5.84 15.03
C THR A 55 10.26 4.63 15.77
N ARG A 56 10.48 3.52 15.07
CA ARG A 56 11.12 2.30 15.62
C ARG A 56 12.65 2.32 15.58
N GLY A 57 13.28 3.39 15.09
CA GLY A 57 14.74 3.47 14.97
C GLY A 57 15.36 2.57 13.89
N ILE A 58 14.55 1.99 13.00
CA ILE A 58 15.00 1.14 11.89
C ILE A 58 15.57 2.00 10.75
N ILE A 59 14.93 3.14 10.48
CA ILE A 59 15.35 4.09 9.44
C ILE A 59 15.91 5.34 10.12
N LEU A 60 17.15 5.70 9.80
CA LEU A 60 17.76 6.95 10.23
C LEU A 60 17.65 7.99 9.13
N PHE A 61 16.73 8.96 9.27
CA PHE A 61 16.80 10.17 8.46
C PHE A 61 17.91 11.09 8.95
N LYS A 62 18.81 11.45 8.03
CA LYS A 62 19.78 12.53 8.17
C LYS A 62 19.30 13.66 7.27
N MET A 63 19.07 14.83 7.84
CA MET A 63 18.76 16.01 7.04
C MET A 63 20.05 16.45 6.36
N VAL A 64 20.04 16.50 5.03
CA VAL A 64 21.11 17.06 4.23
C VAL A 64 20.68 18.48 3.89
N TYR A 65 21.40 19.45 4.42
CA TYR A 65 21.29 20.86 4.08
C TYR A 65 22.42 21.23 3.13
#